data_AF-A0A7Y3H3F5-F1
#
_entry.id   AF-A0A7Y3H3F5-F1
#
_cell.length_a   1.000
_cell.length_b   1.000
_cell.length_c   1.000
_cell.angle_alpha   90.00
_cell.angle_beta   90.00
_cell.angle_gamma   90.00
#
_symmetry.space_group_name_H-M   'P 1'
#
loop_
_entity.id
_entity.type
_entity.pdbx_description
1 polymer ?
#
loop_
_entity_poly.entity_id
_entity_poly.type
_entity_poly.pdbx_seq_one_letter_code
_entity_poly.pdbx_strand_id
1 'polypeptide(L)'
;INSVDFELISTICPGESVNVGPDIYDETNLTGTTTLTGLAAGGCDSLVNVALTLLSHSMSEVNPTICATEEVVVNGSIYNFSNPTGQEILPNAEGCDSTINVDLQFYQEASFGLNQDICEDEEVVVGSDVYNQGNLNGTTTLANASSNGCDSTVNVNLNLVGASIFDLSSTLCPGESLQIGSETYDEANTSGTTVLTDASESGCDSIVNVILTYTSPLAELEPTILCPNESTGMLQVLSVEALSLPLTMVINNGTPLTVTNLPFETQVNVGINDVLLTDNNGCFYNEMLEVMQITSGNISVTANQTSLNNYQLGVNADFPIIEYQWSPNQELSCDMCSDPGAVITETTQIDVTVTSDNGCTFTESVILEYTTPPVITKHFLANSIDLANPPNDIFFVQTNDDNAMVMEMMIFDRWGNKVFGVENVPPNDASVGWDGRMNDRKVNQGVYVYTIIMLSSSGEEEILVGNVTVFR
;
A
#
# COMPACT_ATOMS: atom_id res chain seq x y z
N ILE A 1 5.08 42.22 146.24
CA ILE A 1 4.85 40.78 145.99
C ILE A 1 4.64 40.67 144.48
N ASN A 2 5.53 39.94 143.82
CA ASN A 2 5.95 40.12 142.44
C ASN A 2 4.95 39.53 141.43
N SER A 3 4.68 40.25 140.33
CA SER A 3 4.17 39.64 139.10
C SER A 3 5.28 38.82 138.44
N VAL A 4 4.95 37.67 137.88
CA VAL A 4 5.87 36.86 137.07
C VAL A 4 5.64 37.24 135.61
N ASP A 5 6.71 37.59 134.91
CA ASP A 5 6.72 37.86 133.48
C ASP A 5 7.33 36.64 132.77
N PHE A 6 6.62 36.10 131.78
CA PHE A 6 7.04 34.94 131.00
C PHE A 6 7.09 35.31 129.52
N GLU A 7 8.05 34.75 128.79
CA GLU A 7 8.17 34.97 127.35
C GLU A 7 7.93 33.65 126.61
N LEU A 8 6.99 33.64 125.67
CA LEU A 8 6.72 32.53 124.76
C LEU A 8 7.22 32.91 123.37
N ILE A 9 8.30 32.26 122.96
CA ILE A 9 8.84 32.36 121.61
C ILE A 9 8.56 31.03 120.90
N SER A 10 7.84 31.08 119.79
CA SER A 10 7.50 29.91 118.99
C SER A 10 7.49 30.25 117.50
N THR A 11 7.44 29.24 116.65
CA THR A 11 7.46 29.37 115.19
C THR A 11 6.26 28.63 114.64
N ILE A 12 5.52 29.28 113.74
CA ILE A 12 4.29 28.74 113.15
C ILE A 12 4.35 28.75 111.62
N CYS A 13 3.60 27.85 110.98
CA CYS A 13 3.35 27.87 109.54
C CYS A 13 2.03 28.59 109.18
N PRO A 14 1.83 29.00 107.92
CA PRO A 14 0.58 29.62 107.49
C PRO A 14 -0.63 28.72 107.81
N GLY A 15 -1.65 29.28 108.45
CA GLY A 15 -2.84 28.55 108.93
C GLY A 15 -2.74 27.89 110.33
N GLU A 16 -1.58 27.93 111.00
CA GLU A 16 -1.44 27.50 112.40
C GLU A 16 -1.67 28.64 113.39
N SER A 17 -2.05 28.30 114.63
CA SER A 17 -2.23 29.27 115.72
C SER A 17 -1.82 28.69 117.07
N VAL A 18 -1.41 29.56 117.99
CA VAL A 18 -1.03 29.25 119.36
C VAL A 18 -1.96 29.98 120.31
N ASN A 19 -2.61 29.24 121.21
CA ASN A 19 -3.48 29.81 122.23
C ASN A 19 -2.70 30.06 123.52
N VAL A 20 -2.72 31.30 124.00
CA VAL A 20 -2.13 31.69 125.29
C VAL A 20 -3.25 32.27 126.14
N GLY A 21 -3.73 31.50 127.12
CA GLY A 21 -4.90 31.90 127.90
C GLY A 21 -6.16 32.03 127.02
N PRO A 22 -6.88 33.16 127.09
CA PRO A 22 -8.03 33.42 126.22
C PRO A 22 -7.67 33.95 124.83
N ASP A 23 -6.42 34.35 124.59
CA ASP A 23 -6.00 34.99 123.35
C ASP A 23 -5.39 33.97 122.37
N ILE A 24 -5.62 34.19 121.07
CA ILE A 24 -5.11 33.37 119.97
C ILE A 24 -4.10 34.21 119.17
N TYR A 25 -2.91 33.65 118.95
CA TYR A 25 -1.85 34.23 118.14
C TYR A 25 -1.65 33.37 116.89
N ASP A 26 -1.68 33.98 115.71
CA ASP A 26 -1.64 33.31 114.40
C ASP A 26 -0.85 34.15 113.38
N GLU A 27 -0.86 33.75 112.10
CA GLU A 27 -0.16 34.44 111.00
C GLU A 27 -0.52 35.93 110.85
N THR A 28 -1.70 36.34 111.34
CA THR A 28 -2.17 37.73 111.32
C THR A 28 -1.90 38.47 112.63
N ASN A 29 -1.58 37.74 113.70
CA ASN A 29 -1.34 38.24 115.04
C ASN A 29 -0.12 37.56 115.68
N LEU A 30 1.08 37.92 115.21
CA LEU A 30 2.33 37.24 115.56
C LEU A 30 2.95 37.70 116.88
N THR A 31 2.56 38.86 117.45
CA THR A 31 3.14 39.34 118.72
C THR A 31 2.08 39.96 119.64
N GLY A 32 2.29 39.90 120.94
CA GLY A 32 1.46 40.62 121.92
C GLY A 32 1.71 40.16 123.35
N THR A 33 0.92 40.68 124.30
CA THR A 33 1.03 40.31 125.71
C THR A 33 -0.34 39.88 126.24
N THR A 34 -0.45 38.64 126.70
CA THR A 34 -1.66 38.14 127.37
C THR A 34 -1.49 38.19 128.88
N THR A 35 -2.52 38.65 129.58
CA THR A 35 -2.57 38.62 131.04
C THR A 35 -3.36 37.39 131.50
N LEU A 36 -2.70 36.51 132.26
CA LEU A 36 -3.29 35.32 132.86
C LEU A 36 -3.68 35.63 134.31
N THR A 37 -4.98 35.83 134.56
CA THR A 37 -5.48 36.35 135.84
C THR A 37 -5.50 35.31 136.96
N GLY A 38 -5.07 35.70 138.16
CA GLY A 38 -5.15 34.90 139.39
C GLY A 38 -4.26 33.66 139.50
N LEU A 39 -3.33 33.44 138.57
CA LEU A 39 -2.50 32.22 138.51
C LEU A 39 -1.21 32.28 139.35
N ALA A 40 -0.79 33.46 139.84
CA ALA A 40 0.39 33.62 140.69
C ALA A 40 0.07 33.59 142.20
N ALA A 41 1.04 33.13 143.00
CA ALA A 41 0.87 32.95 144.45
C ALA A 41 0.45 34.25 145.16
N GLY A 42 -0.73 34.22 145.79
CA GLY A 42 -1.34 35.38 146.46
C GLY A 42 -2.47 36.06 145.68
N GLY A 43 -2.87 35.53 144.52
CA GLY A 43 -3.99 36.06 143.71
C GLY A 43 -3.59 37.20 142.76
N CYS A 44 -2.31 37.26 142.37
CA CYS A 44 -1.82 38.21 141.36
C CYS A 44 -1.90 37.63 139.95
N ASP A 45 -1.94 38.52 138.96
CA ASP A 45 -1.94 38.17 137.54
C ASP A 45 -0.51 37.94 137.02
N SER A 46 -0.36 37.09 136.00
CA SER A 46 0.91 36.87 135.28
C SER A 46 0.81 37.42 133.86
N LEU A 47 1.89 37.99 133.34
CA LEU A 47 1.96 38.47 131.96
C LEU A 47 2.77 37.48 131.13
N VAL A 48 2.26 37.16 129.93
CA VAL A 48 2.98 36.34 128.94
C VAL A 48 3.16 37.18 127.69
N ASN A 49 4.41 37.52 127.38
CA ASN A 49 4.77 38.14 126.12
C ASN A 49 4.94 37.05 125.06
N VAL A 50 4.15 37.11 124.01
CA VAL A 50 4.16 36.17 122.88
C VAL A 50 4.85 36.82 121.70
N ALA A 51 5.83 36.12 121.14
CA ALA A 51 6.45 36.48 119.88
C ALA A 51 6.58 35.24 118.98
N LEU A 52 5.78 35.21 117.92
CA LEU A 52 5.75 34.16 116.91
C LEU A 52 6.55 34.59 115.67
N THR A 53 7.28 33.65 115.08
CA THR A 53 7.89 33.82 113.75
C THR A 53 7.11 32.98 112.74
N LEU A 54 6.63 33.59 111.66
CA LEU A 54 5.98 32.89 110.55
C LEU A 54 7.05 32.37 109.57
N LEU A 55 7.11 31.06 109.36
CA LEU A 55 7.94 30.47 108.31
C LEU A 55 7.16 30.40 106.99
N SER A 56 7.80 30.74 105.88
CA SER A 56 7.19 30.59 104.54
C SER A 56 7.38 29.16 104.02
N HIS A 57 6.37 28.61 103.35
CA HIS A 57 6.56 27.45 102.48
C HIS A 57 6.97 27.91 101.07
N SER A 58 7.81 27.13 100.39
CA SER A 58 8.13 27.38 98.98
C SER A 58 7.27 26.51 98.08
N MET A 59 6.79 27.09 96.98
CA MET A 59 6.17 26.35 95.88
C MET A 59 7.07 26.43 94.65
N SER A 60 7.33 25.30 94.02
CA SER A 60 7.99 25.21 92.72
C SER A 60 7.13 24.45 91.71
N GLU A 61 7.40 24.67 90.43
CA GLU A 61 6.67 24.04 89.33
C GLU A 61 7.66 23.28 88.44
N VAL A 62 7.29 22.06 88.04
CA VAL A 62 8.00 21.23 87.07
C VAL A 62 7.05 21.00 85.90
N ASN A 63 7.25 21.75 84.81
CA ASN A 63 6.40 21.71 83.62
C ASN A 63 7.17 21.57 82.28
N PRO A 64 8.14 20.65 82.16
CA PRO A 64 8.81 20.43 80.88
C PRO A 64 7.85 19.85 79.84
N THR A 65 8.11 20.16 78.57
CA THR A 65 7.53 19.43 77.44
C THR A 65 8.48 18.28 77.08
N ILE A 66 8.01 17.04 77.15
CA ILE A 66 8.79 15.82 76.90
C ILE A 66 8.15 14.95 75.80
N CYS A 67 8.83 13.92 75.33
CA CYS A 67 8.23 12.94 74.42
C CYS A 67 7.28 12.00 75.18
N ALA A 68 6.29 11.42 74.50
CA ALA A 68 5.30 10.53 75.13
C ALA A 68 5.91 9.27 75.77
N THR A 69 7.11 8.88 75.34
CA THR A 69 7.88 7.73 75.86
C THR A 69 8.84 8.09 77.00
N GLU A 70 9.02 9.38 77.28
CA GLU A 70 9.94 9.86 78.31
C GLU A 70 9.25 9.99 79.68
N GLU A 71 10.07 10.01 80.73
CA GLU A 71 9.63 10.15 82.11
C GLU A 71 10.48 11.16 82.87
N VAL A 72 9.85 11.82 83.85
CA VAL A 72 10.51 12.75 84.77
C VAL A 72 10.32 12.23 86.19
N VAL A 73 11.42 12.07 86.91
CA VAL A 73 11.39 11.65 88.32
C VAL A 73 11.47 12.87 89.22
N VAL A 74 10.42 13.12 89.98
CA VAL A 74 10.36 14.21 90.98
C VAL A 74 10.22 13.57 92.36
N ASN A 75 11.19 13.80 93.24
CA ASN A 75 11.19 13.28 94.61
C ASN A 75 11.00 11.74 94.74
N GLY A 76 11.43 10.99 93.72
CA GLY A 76 11.29 9.52 93.67
C GLY A 76 9.98 9.02 93.05
N SER A 77 9.02 9.90 92.78
CA SER A 77 7.81 9.61 92.00
C SER A 77 8.07 9.77 90.50
N ILE A 78 7.56 8.84 89.69
CA ILE A 78 7.68 8.85 88.23
C ILE A 78 6.46 9.53 87.61
N TYR A 79 6.70 10.57 86.82
CA TYR A 79 5.69 11.24 86.00
C TYR A 79 5.96 10.98 84.52
N ASN A 80 4.93 10.60 83.77
CA ASN A 80 5.00 10.21 82.35
C ASN A 80 3.65 10.44 81.66
N PHE A 81 3.49 10.01 80.41
CA PHE A 81 2.25 10.21 79.63
C PHE A 81 0.98 9.68 80.30
N SER A 82 1.06 8.60 81.09
CA SER A 82 -0.09 8.04 81.82
C SER A 82 -0.32 8.70 83.18
N ASN A 83 0.66 9.45 83.68
CA ASN A 83 0.60 10.18 84.95
C ASN A 83 1.26 11.58 84.77
N PRO A 84 0.58 12.51 84.07
CA PRO A 84 1.22 13.75 83.61
C PRO A 84 1.25 14.85 84.69
N THR A 85 0.39 14.76 85.70
CA THR A 85 0.26 15.82 86.73
C THR A 85 0.31 15.26 88.15
N GLY A 86 0.74 16.07 89.11
CA GLY A 86 0.67 15.74 90.53
C GLY A 86 1.38 16.75 91.44
N GLN A 87 1.50 16.39 92.72
CA GLN A 87 2.10 17.25 93.74
C GLN A 87 3.00 16.43 94.67
N GLU A 88 4.23 16.91 94.88
CA GLU A 88 5.20 16.32 95.80
C GLU A 88 5.44 17.25 96.98
N ILE A 89 5.42 16.70 98.20
CA ILE A 89 5.68 17.46 99.43
C ILE A 89 7.08 17.09 99.94
N LEU A 90 7.94 18.09 100.09
CA LEU A 90 9.28 17.93 100.64
C LEU A 90 9.27 18.37 102.12
N PRO A 91 9.36 17.41 103.05
CA PRO A 91 9.31 17.73 104.47
C PRO A 91 10.58 18.45 104.92
N ASN A 92 10.43 19.61 105.55
CA ASN A 92 11.55 20.32 106.16
C ASN A 92 11.52 20.10 107.67
N ALA A 93 12.51 19.37 108.20
CA ALA A 93 12.48 18.92 109.60
C ALA A 93 12.48 20.06 110.65
N GLU A 94 12.76 21.30 110.24
CA GLU A 94 12.79 22.49 111.10
C GLU A 94 11.90 23.64 110.56
N GLY A 95 10.95 23.38 109.63
CA GLY A 95 10.09 24.43 109.08
C GLY A 95 8.93 23.95 108.22
N CYS A 96 8.22 24.86 107.54
CA CYS A 96 7.09 24.49 106.69
C CYS A 96 7.52 23.66 105.48
N ASP A 97 6.74 22.64 105.15
CA ASP A 97 7.01 21.76 104.01
C ASP A 97 6.95 22.51 102.68
N SER A 98 7.88 22.21 101.78
CA SER A 98 7.86 22.74 100.41
C SER A 98 6.98 21.88 99.52
N THR A 99 6.31 22.50 98.56
CA THR A 99 5.46 21.79 97.58
C THR A 99 6.05 21.95 96.17
N ILE A 100 6.12 20.85 95.43
CA ILE A 100 6.42 20.84 93.99
C ILE A 100 5.17 20.44 93.24
N ASN A 101 4.66 21.29 92.36
CA ASN A 101 3.60 20.96 91.42
C ASN A 101 4.23 20.45 90.12
N VAL A 102 3.76 19.31 89.63
CA VAL A 102 4.21 18.70 88.38
C VAL A 102 3.07 18.79 87.36
N ASP A 103 3.36 19.34 86.19
CA ASP A 103 2.43 19.44 85.05
C ASP A 103 3.18 19.22 83.73
N LEU A 104 3.32 17.95 83.32
CA LEU A 104 4.05 17.58 82.11
C LEU A 104 3.24 17.89 80.84
N GLN A 105 3.92 18.50 79.86
CA GLN A 105 3.40 18.67 78.51
C GLN A 105 4.07 17.67 77.56
N PHE A 106 3.41 17.32 76.44
CA PHE A 106 3.94 16.36 75.47
C PHE A 106 4.00 16.93 74.06
N TYR A 107 5.11 16.67 73.37
CA TYR A 107 5.19 16.96 71.94
C TYR A 107 4.26 16.05 71.15
N GLN A 108 3.57 16.61 70.15
CA GLN A 108 2.80 15.81 69.21
C GLN A 108 3.74 14.99 68.33
N GLU A 109 3.42 13.71 68.13
CA GLU A 109 4.16 12.86 67.18
C GLU A 109 4.06 13.44 65.77
N ALA A 110 5.22 13.64 65.13
CA ALA A 110 5.26 14.10 63.75
C ALA A 110 4.87 12.94 62.82
N SER A 111 3.81 13.15 62.02
CA SER A 111 3.32 12.15 61.06
C SER A 111 3.49 12.63 59.62
N PHE A 112 4.09 11.81 58.77
CA PHE A 112 4.27 12.06 57.34
C PHE A 112 3.64 10.94 56.51
N GLY A 113 3.11 11.27 55.33
CA GLY A 113 2.56 10.29 54.38
C GLY A 113 3.48 10.16 53.17
N LEU A 114 4.01 8.95 52.94
CA LEU A 114 4.79 8.62 51.75
C LEU A 114 3.87 7.89 50.76
N ASN A 115 3.55 8.56 49.65
CA ASN A 115 2.85 7.95 48.52
C ASN A 115 3.79 7.95 47.32
N GLN A 116 4.09 6.77 46.78
CA GLN A 116 5.01 6.58 45.66
C GLN A 116 4.57 5.40 44.80
N ASP A 117 4.74 5.52 43.49
CA ASP A 117 4.60 4.41 42.55
C ASP A 117 5.89 3.58 42.55
N ILE A 118 5.77 2.25 42.57
CA ILE A 118 6.91 1.31 42.48
C ILE A 118 6.68 0.26 41.40
N CYS A 119 7.75 -0.26 40.81
CA CYS A 119 7.72 -1.42 39.92
C CYS A 119 7.80 -2.74 40.71
N GLU A 120 7.57 -3.91 40.08
CA GLU A 120 7.58 -5.22 40.77
C GLU A 120 8.89 -5.51 41.52
N ASP A 121 10.02 -5.05 40.98
CA ASP A 121 11.36 -5.34 41.49
C ASP A 121 11.93 -4.24 42.41
N GLU A 122 11.16 -3.17 42.61
CA GLU A 122 11.59 -2.02 43.40
C GLU A 122 11.27 -2.18 44.89
N GLU A 123 12.17 -1.67 45.72
CA GLU A 123 12.02 -1.64 47.17
C GLU A 123 12.22 -0.23 47.72
N VAL A 124 11.32 0.17 48.61
CA VAL A 124 11.40 1.44 49.34
C VAL A 124 11.72 1.14 50.79
N VAL A 125 12.87 1.62 51.26
CA VAL A 125 13.32 1.45 52.64
C VAL A 125 12.98 2.70 53.45
N VAL A 126 12.19 2.52 54.50
CA VAL A 126 11.86 3.58 55.47
C VAL A 126 12.33 3.11 56.84
N GLY A 127 13.33 3.78 57.42
CA GLY A 127 13.92 3.32 58.69
C GLY A 127 14.55 1.93 58.56
N SER A 128 14.01 0.95 59.30
CA SER A 128 14.41 -0.47 59.22
C SER A 128 13.47 -1.32 58.36
N ASP A 129 12.34 -0.77 57.92
CA ASP A 129 11.29 -1.52 57.23
C ASP A 129 11.48 -1.40 55.72
N VAL A 130 11.21 -2.51 55.02
CA VAL A 130 11.28 -2.61 53.56
C VAL A 130 9.87 -2.80 53.02
N TYR A 131 9.50 -1.95 52.07
CA TYR A 131 8.23 -1.98 51.36
C TYR A 131 8.49 -2.35 49.90
N ASN A 132 7.72 -3.31 49.36
CA ASN A 132 7.89 -3.87 48.02
C ASN A 132 6.54 -4.44 47.51
N GLN A 133 6.52 -5.14 46.38
CA GLN A 133 5.30 -5.74 45.81
C GLN A 133 4.49 -6.58 46.81
N GLY A 134 5.14 -7.27 47.75
CA GLY A 134 4.49 -8.07 48.79
C GLY A 134 4.02 -7.27 50.00
N ASN A 135 4.47 -6.02 50.15
CA ASN A 135 4.23 -5.14 51.29
C ASN A 135 4.10 -3.67 50.83
N LEU A 136 2.94 -3.32 50.27
CA LEU A 136 2.71 -2.01 49.66
C LEU A 136 2.27 -0.91 50.65
N ASN A 137 1.84 -1.27 51.86
CA ASN A 137 1.34 -0.29 52.82
C ASN A 137 1.69 -0.66 54.25
N GLY A 138 1.90 0.36 55.08
CA GLY A 138 2.22 0.18 56.49
C GLY A 138 2.60 1.48 57.18
N THR A 139 3.04 1.36 58.43
CA THR A 139 3.49 2.48 59.24
C THR A 139 4.83 2.15 59.85
N THR A 140 5.81 3.03 59.68
CA THR A 140 7.14 2.89 60.27
C THR A 140 7.42 4.04 61.22
N THR A 141 7.87 3.72 62.43
CA THR A 141 8.31 4.70 63.42
C THR A 141 9.82 4.93 63.29
N LEU A 142 10.21 6.20 63.12
CA LEU A 142 11.59 6.65 63.09
C LEU A 142 11.97 7.23 64.45
N ALA A 143 12.85 6.52 65.16
CA ALA A 143 13.26 6.89 66.50
C ALA A 143 14.01 8.24 66.52
N ASN A 144 13.61 9.15 67.41
CA ASN A 144 14.21 10.48 67.61
C ASN A 144 14.35 11.36 66.35
N ALA A 145 13.51 11.14 65.33
CA ALA A 145 13.67 11.79 64.02
C ALA A 145 13.13 13.23 63.97
N SER A 146 12.27 13.63 64.91
CA SER A 146 11.73 14.99 64.95
C SER A 146 12.77 16.00 65.44
N SER A 147 12.59 17.28 65.12
CA SER A 147 13.47 18.37 65.58
C SER A 147 13.54 18.52 67.10
N ASN A 148 12.56 17.97 67.82
CA ASN A 148 12.50 17.98 69.28
C ASN A 148 13.05 16.69 69.90
N GLY A 149 13.59 15.77 69.10
CA GLY A 149 14.15 14.50 69.56
C GLY A 149 13.12 13.41 69.83
N CYS A 150 11.82 13.64 69.58
CA CYS A 150 10.80 12.59 69.66
C CYS A 150 10.73 11.74 68.39
N ASP A 151 10.11 10.57 68.52
CA ASP A 151 9.82 9.67 67.42
C ASP A 151 8.89 10.33 66.39
N SER A 152 9.00 9.90 65.13
CA SER A 152 8.13 10.31 64.03
C SER A 152 7.56 9.09 63.34
N THR A 153 6.36 9.20 62.77
CA THR A 153 5.71 8.09 62.09
C THR A 153 5.57 8.39 60.60
N VAL A 154 5.96 7.45 59.76
CA VAL A 154 5.77 7.51 58.30
C VAL A 154 4.68 6.52 57.93
N ASN A 155 3.58 7.01 57.37
CA ASN A 155 2.53 6.20 56.77
C ASN A 155 2.91 5.95 55.31
N VAL A 156 3.28 4.73 54.97
CA VAL A 156 3.69 4.34 53.63
C VAL A 156 2.49 3.75 52.90
N ASN A 157 2.24 4.25 51.69
CA ASN A 157 1.21 3.75 50.79
C ASN A 157 1.75 3.77 49.37
N LEU A 158 2.27 2.63 48.91
CA LEU A 158 2.85 2.44 47.60
C LEU A 158 1.80 1.93 46.62
N ASN A 159 1.91 2.37 45.37
CA ASN A 159 1.09 1.88 44.28
C ASN A 159 1.96 1.07 43.31
N LEU A 160 1.61 -0.18 43.08
CA LEU A 160 2.36 -1.06 42.20
C LEU A 160 1.99 -0.77 40.74
N VAL A 161 2.95 -0.32 39.94
CA VAL A 161 2.80 -0.10 38.51
C VAL A 161 3.34 -1.32 37.77
N GLY A 162 2.45 -2.06 37.13
CA GLY A 162 2.82 -3.19 36.28
C GLY A 162 3.44 -2.75 34.96
N ALA A 163 4.16 -3.67 34.31
CA ALA A 163 4.75 -3.40 33.00
C ALA A 163 3.66 -3.09 31.95
N SER A 164 3.89 -2.06 31.14
CA SER A 164 2.97 -1.70 30.05
C SER A 164 3.13 -2.69 28.89
N ILE A 165 2.04 -3.31 28.44
CA ILE A 165 2.06 -4.31 27.36
C ILE A 165 1.61 -3.67 26.04
N PHE A 166 2.39 -3.86 24.98
CA PHE A 166 2.10 -3.40 23.62
C PHE A 166 2.21 -4.57 22.63
N ASP A 167 1.17 -4.79 21.83
CA ASP A 167 1.16 -5.79 20.76
C ASP A 167 1.52 -5.14 19.42
N LEU A 168 2.66 -5.52 18.86
CA LEU A 168 3.14 -5.09 17.55
C LEU A 168 2.93 -6.20 16.51
N SER A 169 2.02 -5.96 15.58
CA SER A 169 1.88 -6.78 14.36
C SER A 169 2.35 -5.99 13.14
N SER A 170 3.30 -6.52 12.38
CA SER A 170 3.79 -5.89 11.14
C SER A 170 3.95 -6.91 10.01
N THR A 171 3.79 -6.44 8.78
CA THR A 171 4.11 -7.21 7.57
C THR A 171 5.38 -6.63 6.94
N LEU A 172 6.41 -7.45 6.78
CA LEU A 172 7.71 -7.06 6.24
C LEU A 172 8.00 -7.77 4.91
N CYS A 173 8.97 -7.24 4.19
CA CYS A 173 9.48 -7.87 2.97
C CYS A 173 10.54 -8.93 3.27
N PRO A 174 10.71 -9.94 2.39
CA PRO A 174 11.74 -10.94 2.58
C PRO A 174 13.14 -10.32 2.74
N GLY A 175 13.88 -10.75 3.74
CA GLY A 175 15.19 -10.24 4.13
C GLY A 175 15.17 -9.04 5.09
N GLU A 176 14.01 -8.44 5.38
CA GLU A 176 13.90 -7.38 6.37
C GLU A 176 13.86 -7.90 7.80
N SER A 177 14.34 -7.07 8.73
CA SER A 177 14.33 -7.35 10.15
C SER A 177 13.93 -6.11 10.94
N LEU A 178 13.26 -6.30 12.07
CA LEU A 178 12.94 -5.26 13.03
C LEU A 178 13.78 -5.42 14.30
N GLN A 179 14.46 -4.36 14.71
CA GLN A 179 15.17 -4.34 15.99
C GLN A 179 14.30 -3.68 17.07
N ILE A 180 14.06 -4.40 18.17
CA ILE A 180 13.33 -3.89 19.34
C ILE A 180 14.23 -4.09 20.56
N GLY A 181 14.69 -3.00 21.18
CA GLY A 181 15.70 -3.06 22.24
C GLY A 181 17.00 -3.70 21.73
N SER A 182 17.44 -4.76 22.39
CA SER A 182 18.59 -5.57 21.98
C SER A 182 18.26 -6.74 21.06
N GLU A 183 16.97 -7.06 20.88
CA GLU A 183 16.52 -8.21 20.11
C GLU A 183 16.25 -7.81 18.65
N THR A 184 16.56 -8.72 17.74
CA THR A 184 16.23 -8.59 16.31
C THR A 184 15.22 -9.66 15.94
N TYR A 185 14.12 -9.23 15.33
CA TYR A 185 13.08 -10.08 14.78
C TYR A 185 13.22 -10.10 13.26
N ASP A 186 13.30 -11.29 12.68
CA ASP A 186 13.51 -11.53 11.25
C ASP A 186 12.69 -12.75 10.78
N GLU A 187 12.93 -13.25 9.56
CA GLU A 187 12.23 -14.43 9.03
C GLU A 187 12.45 -15.72 9.83
N ALA A 188 13.56 -15.82 10.56
CA ALA A 188 13.83 -16.97 11.44
C ALA A 188 13.21 -16.78 12.82
N ASN A 189 12.89 -15.54 13.21
CA ASN A 189 12.31 -15.15 14.48
C ASN A 189 11.10 -14.23 14.28
N THR A 190 10.01 -14.78 13.74
CA THR A 190 8.83 -14.00 13.35
C THR A 190 7.92 -13.62 14.52
N SER A 191 8.15 -14.12 15.73
CA SER A 191 7.32 -13.78 16.88
C SER A 191 8.06 -13.97 18.19
N GLY A 192 7.76 -13.13 19.18
CA GLY A 192 8.31 -13.24 20.52
C GLY A 192 7.90 -12.08 21.41
N THR A 193 8.57 -11.96 22.55
CA THR A 193 8.31 -10.90 23.52
C THR A 193 9.63 -10.27 23.93
N THR A 194 9.72 -8.94 23.83
CA THR A 194 10.88 -8.15 24.28
C THR A 194 10.48 -7.28 25.45
N VAL A 195 11.30 -7.30 26.51
CA VAL A 195 11.18 -6.37 27.65
C VAL A 195 12.11 -5.18 27.39
N LEU A 196 11.55 -3.98 27.46
CA LEU A 196 12.26 -2.71 27.40
C LEU A 196 12.36 -2.16 28.82
N THR A 197 13.56 -2.19 29.38
CA THR A 197 13.85 -1.73 30.75
C THR A 197 13.64 -0.23 30.88
N ASP A 198 12.97 0.21 31.95
CA ASP A 198 12.72 1.62 32.30
C ASP A 198 12.01 2.45 31.20
N ALA A 199 11.28 1.79 30.29
CA ALA A 199 10.75 2.44 29.08
C ALA A 199 9.40 3.14 29.26
N SER A 200 8.68 2.91 30.35
CA SER A 200 7.40 3.57 30.62
C SER A 200 7.58 4.98 31.22
N GLU A 201 6.57 5.84 31.13
CA GLU A 201 6.59 7.19 31.73
C GLU A 201 6.80 7.18 33.25
N SER A 202 6.46 6.06 33.91
CA SER A 202 6.66 5.83 35.34
C SER A 202 8.03 5.21 35.68
N GLY A 203 8.90 4.95 34.70
CA GLY A 203 10.20 4.32 34.90
C GLY A 203 10.16 2.81 35.07
N CYS A 204 9.00 2.16 34.95
CA CYS A 204 8.90 0.69 34.90
C CYS A 204 9.14 0.13 33.50
N ASP A 205 9.41 -1.16 33.46
CA ASP A 205 9.58 -1.94 32.23
C ASP A 205 8.34 -1.87 31.33
N SER A 206 8.57 -2.03 30.03
CA SER A 206 7.51 -2.22 29.02
C SER A 206 7.73 -3.53 28.28
N ILE A 207 6.64 -4.21 27.94
CA ILE A 207 6.67 -5.49 27.25
C ILE A 207 6.10 -5.28 25.85
N VAL A 208 6.86 -5.64 24.82
CA VAL A 208 6.43 -5.63 23.43
C VAL A 208 6.25 -7.06 22.95
N ASN A 209 5.02 -7.46 22.64
CA ASN A 209 4.74 -8.71 21.96
C ASN A 209 4.82 -8.47 20.45
N VAL A 210 5.67 -9.22 19.76
CA VAL A 210 5.94 -9.02 18.33
C VAL A 210 5.36 -10.19 17.54
N ILE A 211 4.67 -9.86 16.45
CA ILE A 211 4.25 -10.80 15.42
C ILE A 211 4.58 -10.19 14.05
N LEU A 212 5.47 -10.83 13.32
CA LEU A 212 5.85 -10.47 11.96
C LEU A 212 5.25 -11.45 10.96
N THR A 213 4.77 -10.94 9.85
CA THR A 213 4.40 -11.72 8.67
C THR A 213 5.22 -11.28 7.47
N TYR A 214 5.55 -12.19 6.57
CA TYR A 214 6.35 -11.89 5.38
C TYR A 214 5.53 -12.13 4.12
N THR A 215 5.52 -11.14 3.22
CA THR A 215 4.83 -11.24 1.92
C THR A 215 5.83 -10.94 0.83
N SER A 216 6.04 -11.91 -0.07
CA SER A 216 6.89 -11.72 -1.24
C SER A 216 6.23 -10.77 -2.23
N PRO A 217 6.94 -9.75 -2.71
CA PRO A 217 6.50 -8.90 -3.81
C PRO A 217 6.11 -9.66 -5.06
N LEU A 218 5.11 -9.17 -5.77
CA LEU A 218 4.73 -9.63 -7.10
C LEU A 218 4.54 -8.43 -8.03
N ALA A 219 4.81 -8.62 -9.31
CA ALA A 219 4.51 -7.64 -10.35
C ALA A 219 3.95 -8.34 -11.58
N GLU A 220 3.00 -7.69 -12.23
CA GLU A 220 2.44 -8.13 -13.50
C GLU A 220 3.12 -7.36 -14.63
N LEU A 221 3.95 -8.08 -15.40
CA LEU A 221 4.75 -7.55 -16.48
C LEU A 221 4.23 -8.07 -17.83
N GLU A 222 3.90 -7.16 -18.74
CA GLU A 222 3.46 -7.49 -20.10
C GLU A 222 4.41 -6.88 -21.15
N PRO A 223 5.34 -7.68 -21.71
CA PRO A 223 6.15 -7.25 -22.84
C PRO A 223 5.39 -7.39 -24.16
N THR A 224 5.63 -6.48 -25.10
CA THR A 224 5.19 -6.62 -26.48
C THR A 224 5.95 -7.73 -27.19
N ILE A 225 5.27 -8.52 -28.02
CA ILE A 225 5.94 -9.43 -28.97
C ILE A 225 6.46 -8.61 -30.15
N LEU A 226 7.75 -8.79 -30.47
CA LEU A 226 8.46 -8.03 -31.49
C LEU A 226 8.32 -8.65 -32.88
N CYS A 227 8.23 -7.78 -33.89
CA CYS A 227 8.26 -8.20 -35.28
C CYS A 227 9.68 -8.58 -35.73
N PRO A 228 9.84 -9.32 -36.83
CA PRO A 228 11.16 -9.72 -37.30
C PRO A 228 12.07 -8.50 -37.56
N ASN A 229 13.33 -8.60 -37.12
CA ASN A 229 14.36 -7.56 -37.18
C ASN A 229 14.20 -6.36 -36.24
N GLU A 230 13.14 -6.30 -35.42
CA GLU A 230 13.07 -5.32 -34.33
C GLU A 230 13.95 -5.75 -33.15
N SER A 231 14.67 -4.81 -32.54
CA SER A 231 15.57 -5.08 -31.41
C SER A 231 15.04 -4.57 -30.07
N THR A 232 14.00 -3.73 -30.09
CA THR A 232 13.44 -3.06 -28.92
C THR A 232 11.93 -2.98 -29.00
N GLY A 233 11.23 -3.35 -27.92
CA GLY A 233 9.79 -3.27 -27.77
C GLY A 233 9.38 -2.44 -26.56
N MET A 234 8.11 -2.55 -26.17
CA MET A 234 7.59 -1.94 -24.96
C MET A 234 7.36 -3.00 -23.88
N LEU A 235 7.66 -2.65 -22.64
CA LEU A 235 7.30 -3.38 -21.44
C LEU A 235 6.28 -2.54 -20.67
N GLN A 236 5.13 -3.12 -20.37
CA GLN A 236 4.17 -2.56 -19.43
C GLN A 236 4.31 -3.22 -18.06
N VAL A 237 4.39 -2.41 -17.01
CA VAL A 237 4.14 -2.83 -15.63
C VAL A 237 2.68 -2.53 -15.35
N LEU A 238 1.83 -3.56 -15.28
CA LEU A 238 0.39 -3.41 -15.13
C LEU A 238 0.00 -3.17 -13.67
N SER A 239 0.52 -4.01 -12.78
CA SER A 239 0.17 -4.03 -11.36
C SER A 239 1.35 -4.50 -10.52
N VAL A 240 1.35 -4.15 -9.22
CA VAL A 240 2.31 -4.65 -8.23
C VAL A 240 1.57 -4.98 -6.94
N GLU A 241 2.03 -6.01 -6.24
CA GLU A 241 1.56 -6.40 -4.91
C GLU A 241 2.72 -6.39 -3.91
N ALA A 242 2.44 -5.99 -2.67
CA ALA A 242 3.42 -5.82 -1.59
C ALA A 242 4.61 -4.87 -1.92
N LEU A 243 4.43 -3.96 -2.89
CA LEU A 243 5.34 -2.87 -3.21
C LEU A 243 4.61 -1.52 -3.17
N SER A 244 5.28 -0.48 -2.68
CA SER A 244 4.69 0.86 -2.55
C SER A 244 5.25 1.83 -3.59
N LEU A 245 4.38 2.53 -4.34
CA LEU A 245 4.81 3.61 -5.23
C LEU A 245 5.36 4.82 -4.43
N PRO A 246 6.33 5.57 -4.97
CA PRO A 246 7.01 5.34 -6.25
C PRO A 246 8.03 4.20 -6.18
N LEU A 247 8.18 3.47 -7.29
CA LEU A 247 9.20 2.42 -7.44
C LEU A 247 10.38 2.95 -8.25
N THR A 248 11.56 2.38 -7.97
CA THR A 248 12.73 2.45 -8.82
C THR A 248 12.80 1.16 -9.64
N MET A 249 12.72 1.28 -10.97
CA MET A 249 12.85 0.17 -11.90
C MET A 249 14.23 0.18 -12.57
N VAL A 250 14.89 -0.97 -12.62
CA VAL A 250 16.16 -1.17 -13.32
C VAL A 250 16.03 -2.38 -14.23
N ILE A 251 16.35 -2.20 -15.51
CA ILE A 251 16.37 -3.28 -16.51
C ILE A 251 17.83 -3.55 -16.90
N ASN A 252 18.28 -4.80 -16.79
CA ASN A 252 19.64 -5.25 -17.15
C ASN A 252 20.77 -4.42 -16.51
N ASN A 253 20.63 -4.03 -15.24
CA ASN A 253 21.56 -3.10 -14.55
C ASN A 253 21.76 -1.75 -15.27
N GLY A 254 20.75 -1.31 -16.04
CA GLY A 254 20.74 -0.05 -16.76
C GLY A 254 20.47 1.16 -15.87
N THR A 255 20.09 2.28 -16.51
CA THR A 255 19.71 3.50 -15.81
C THR A 255 18.41 3.30 -15.03
N PRO A 256 18.36 3.67 -13.74
CA PRO A 256 17.12 3.59 -12.96
C PRO A 256 16.03 4.50 -13.51
N LEU A 257 14.81 3.97 -13.57
CA LEU A 257 13.58 4.65 -13.97
C LEU A 257 12.67 4.80 -12.77
N THR A 258 11.94 5.91 -12.66
CA THR A 258 10.99 6.12 -11.56
C THR A 258 9.57 5.81 -12.03
N VAL A 259 8.93 4.86 -11.37
CA VAL A 259 7.53 4.48 -11.62
C VAL A 259 6.66 5.13 -10.55
N THR A 260 5.86 6.12 -10.92
CA THR A 260 5.00 6.87 -9.98
C THR A 260 3.53 6.49 -10.06
N ASN A 261 3.10 5.90 -11.16
CA ASN A 261 1.74 5.45 -11.43
C ASN A 261 1.77 4.16 -12.25
N LEU A 262 0.69 3.38 -12.18
CA LEU A 262 0.48 2.17 -12.98
C LEU A 262 -0.81 2.31 -13.83
N PRO A 263 -0.86 1.73 -15.04
CA PRO A 263 0.24 1.01 -15.70
C PRO A 263 1.39 1.96 -16.10
N PHE A 264 2.61 1.43 -16.11
CA PHE A 264 3.82 2.16 -16.52
C PHE A 264 4.46 1.49 -17.72
N GLU A 265 4.88 2.27 -18.71
CA GLU A 265 5.47 1.74 -19.93
C GLU A 265 6.92 2.18 -20.09
N THR A 266 7.78 1.28 -20.57
CA THR A 266 9.16 1.61 -20.94
C THR A 266 9.64 0.78 -22.11
N GLN A 267 10.78 1.15 -22.68
CA GLN A 267 11.42 0.36 -23.72
C GLN A 267 12.17 -0.83 -23.11
N VAL A 268 12.11 -1.98 -23.79
CA VAL A 268 12.80 -3.20 -23.40
C VAL A 268 13.45 -3.84 -24.63
N ASN A 269 14.59 -4.52 -24.47
CA ASN A 269 15.27 -5.18 -25.59
C ASN A 269 14.66 -6.57 -25.85
N VAL A 270 14.81 -7.07 -27.07
CA VAL A 270 14.52 -8.48 -27.39
C VAL A 270 15.38 -9.44 -26.55
N GLY A 271 14.82 -10.59 -26.19
CA GLY A 271 15.49 -11.64 -25.43
C GLY A 271 15.25 -11.54 -23.92
N ILE A 272 16.16 -12.12 -23.14
CA ILE A 272 16.03 -12.20 -21.68
C ILE A 272 16.49 -10.89 -21.04
N ASN A 273 15.60 -10.26 -20.26
CA ASN A 273 15.83 -9.03 -19.52
C ASN A 273 15.66 -9.27 -18.02
N ASP A 274 16.64 -8.84 -17.21
CA ASP A 274 16.57 -8.85 -15.75
C ASP A 274 15.85 -7.58 -15.29
N VAL A 275 14.63 -7.71 -14.77
CA VAL A 275 13.76 -6.59 -14.37
C VAL A 275 13.67 -6.55 -12.84
N LEU A 276 14.31 -5.54 -12.25
CA LEU A 276 14.29 -5.26 -10.83
C LEU A 276 13.39 -4.06 -10.53
N LEU A 277 12.38 -4.26 -9.70
CA LEU A 277 11.56 -3.20 -9.11
C LEU A 277 11.90 -3.08 -7.64
N THR A 278 12.13 -1.87 -7.14
CA THR A 278 12.45 -1.60 -5.73
C THR A 278 11.62 -0.44 -5.21
N ASP A 279 10.95 -0.62 -4.08
CA ASP A 279 10.20 0.46 -3.42
C ASP A 279 11.08 1.31 -2.48
N ASN A 280 10.49 2.35 -1.89
CA ASN A 280 11.21 3.24 -0.97
C ASN A 280 11.58 2.60 0.38
N ASN A 281 10.97 1.47 0.74
CA ASN A 281 11.31 0.74 1.96
C ASN A 281 12.48 -0.23 1.72
N GLY A 282 12.86 -0.45 0.46
CA GLY A 282 13.93 -1.37 0.06
C GLY A 282 13.40 -2.75 -0.34
N CYS A 283 12.09 -2.93 -0.35
CA CYS A 283 11.44 -4.14 -0.82
C CYS A 283 11.59 -4.26 -2.34
N PHE A 284 11.88 -5.45 -2.85
CA PHE A 284 12.13 -5.63 -4.27
C PHE A 284 11.47 -6.87 -4.87
N TYR A 285 11.08 -6.72 -6.13
CA TYR A 285 10.68 -7.80 -7.03
C TYR A 285 11.75 -7.94 -8.11
N ASN A 286 12.17 -9.17 -8.41
CA ASN A 286 13.09 -9.43 -9.51
C ASN A 286 12.59 -10.58 -10.39
N GLU A 287 12.61 -10.37 -11.70
CA GLU A 287 12.19 -11.36 -12.69
C GLU A 287 13.10 -11.36 -13.93
N MET A 288 13.40 -12.57 -14.44
CA MET A 288 14.02 -12.76 -15.74
C MET A 288 12.94 -12.86 -16.81
N LEU A 289 12.62 -11.72 -17.44
CA LEU A 289 11.57 -11.59 -18.43
C LEU A 289 12.08 -11.89 -19.85
N GLU A 290 11.46 -12.83 -20.56
CA GLU A 290 11.77 -13.10 -21.97
C GLU A 290 10.87 -12.29 -22.90
N VAL A 291 11.48 -11.37 -23.65
CA VAL A 291 10.80 -10.59 -24.70
C VAL A 291 10.96 -11.33 -26.03
N MET A 292 9.85 -11.89 -26.50
CA MET A 292 9.81 -12.73 -27.70
C MET A 292 9.89 -11.88 -28.98
N GLN A 293 10.57 -12.41 -29.98
CA GLN A 293 10.52 -11.93 -31.35
C GLN A 293 10.04 -13.05 -32.27
N ILE A 294 9.17 -12.72 -33.22
CA ILE A 294 8.75 -13.65 -34.26
C ILE A 294 9.98 -14.04 -35.10
N THR A 295 10.32 -15.33 -35.10
CA THR A 295 11.53 -15.85 -35.78
C THR A 295 11.41 -15.90 -37.30
N SER A 296 10.19 -16.07 -37.82
CA SER A 296 9.88 -16.01 -39.24
C SER A 296 8.46 -15.49 -39.45
N GLY A 297 8.29 -14.60 -40.41
CA GLY A 297 6.97 -14.20 -40.92
C GLY A 297 6.89 -14.55 -42.38
N ASN A 298 6.91 -15.86 -42.67
CA ASN A 298 6.88 -16.32 -44.05
C ASN A 298 5.45 -16.28 -44.55
N ILE A 299 5.21 -15.39 -45.50
CA ILE A 299 3.96 -15.35 -46.23
C ILE A 299 4.21 -15.78 -47.67
N SER A 300 3.20 -16.38 -48.29
CA SER A 300 3.22 -16.72 -49.71
C SER A 300 1.85 -16.46 -50.31
N VAL A 301 1.83 -15.90 -51.52
CA VAL A 301 0.60 -15.60 -52.25
C VAL A 301 0.37 -16.68 -53.30
N THR A 302 -0.85 -17.19 -53.33
CA THR A 302 -1.33 -18.13 -54.35
C THR A 302 -2.24 -17.41 -55.31
N ALA A 303 -2.11 -17.72 -56.61
CA ALA A 303 -2.99 -17.21 -57.66
C ALA A 303 -3.43 -18.37 -58.55
N ASN A 304 -4.67 -18.82 -58.37
CA ASN A 304 -5.25 -19.93 -59.12
C ASN A 304 -6.12 -19.39 -60.27
N GLN A 305 -5.76 -19.66 -61.51
CA GLN A 305 -6.56 -19.22 -62.65
C GLN A 305 -7.89 -20.01 -62.72
N THR A 306 -9.02 -19.31 -62.68
CA THR A 306 -10.37 -19.91 -62.73
C THR A 306 -10.96 -19.88 -64.14
N SER A 307 -10.65 -18.84 -64.91
CA SER A 307 -10.93 -18.72 -66.35
C SER A 307 -9.94 -17.76 -67.01
N LEU A 308 -10.03 -17.56 -68.33
CA LEU A 308 -9.14 -16.64 -69.05
C LEU A 308 -9.14 -15.26 -68.37
N ASN A 309 -7.95 -14.79 -67.94
CA ASN A 309 -7.73 -13.53 -67.22
C ASN A 309 -8.51 -13.35 -65.90
N ASN A 310 -9.01 -14.45 -65.30
CA ASN A 310 -9.67 -14.45 -63.99
C ASN A 310 -8.89 -15.35 -63.03
N TYR A 311 -8.60 -14.86 -61.83
CA TYR A 311 -7.80 -15.54 -60.81
C TYR A 311 -8.52 -15.56 -59.47
N GLN A 312 -8.29 -16.60 -58.69
CA GLN A 312 -8.65 -16.70 -57.28
C GLN A 312 -7.36 -16.58 -56.47
N LEU A 313 -7.25 -15.52 -55.66
CA LEU A 313 -6.08 -15.28 -54.82
C LEU A 313 -6.28 -15.93 -53.45
N GLY A 314 -5.15 -16.14 -52.75
CA GLY A 314 -5.14 -16.57 -51.36
C GLY A 314 -3.76 -16.39 -50.74
N VAL A 315 -3.69 -16.23 -49.43
CA VAL A 315 -2.44 -16.09 -48.67
C VAL A 315 -2.24 -17.27 -47.76
N ASN A 316 -1.04 -17.85 -47.76
CA ASN A 316 -0.60 -18.80 -46.74
C ASN A 316 0.48 -18.13 -45.89
N ALA A 317 0.33 -18.19 -44.57
CA ALA A 317 1.30 -17.71 -43.59
C ALA A 317 1.60 -18.79 -42.54
N ASP A 318 2.78 -18.72 -41.93
CA ASP A 318 3.16 -19.54 -40.78
C ASP A 318 2.61 -19.01 -39.43
N PHE A 319 1.74 -17.98 -39.47
CA PHE A 319 1.10 -17.35 -38.32
C PHE A 319 -0.39 -17.02 -38.58
N PRO A 320 -1.21 -16.82 -37.54
CA PRO A 320 -2.58 -16.35 -37.68
C PRO A 320 -2.66 -14.92 -38.24
N ILE A 321 -3.42 -14.74 -39.31
CA ILE A 321 -3.69 -13.43 -39.92
C ILE A 321 -5.02 -12.90 -39.39
N ILE A 322 -5.03 -11.65 -38.92
CA ILE A 322 -6.24 -10.96 -38.46
C ILE A 322 -6.74 -9.88 -39.42
N GLU A 323 -5.89 -9.42 -40.34
CA GLU A 323 -6.21 -8.37 -41.30
C GLU A 323 -5.53 -8.62 -42.64
N TYR A 324 -6.22 -8.30 -43.74
CA TYR A 324 -5.71 -8.35 -45.11
C TYR A 324 -5.87 -6.97 -45.74
N GLN A 325 -4.91 -6.58 -46.57
CA GLN A 325 -5.02 -5.40 -47.43
C GLN A 325 -4.36 -5.69 -48.78
N TRP A 326 -5.16 -5.83 -49.82
CA TRP A 326 -4.70 -6.04 -51.18
C TRP A 326 -4.61 -4.73 -51.97
N SER A 327 -3.68 -4.66 -52.92
CA SER A 327 -3.50 -3.52 -53.82
C SER A 327 -2.88 -3.95 -55.16
N PRO A 328 -3.28 -3.37 -56.31
CA PRO A 328 -4.40 -2.44 -56.49
C PRO A 328 -5.77 -3.12 -56.30
N ASN A 329 -6.76 -2.37 -55.80
CA ASN A 329 -8.10 -2.92 -55.49
C ASN A 329 -9.11 -2.85 -56.64
N GLN A 330 -8.79 -2.15 -57.74
CA GLN A 330 -9.73 -1.93 -58.85
C GLN A 330 -10.07 -3.21 -59.62
N GLU A 331 -9.14 -4.17 -59.65
CA GLU A 331 -9.27 -5.44 -60.36
C GLU A 331 -9.70 -6.58 -59.43
N LEU A 332 -9.99 -6.29 -58.15
CA LEU A 332 -10.29 -7.28 -57.12
C LEU A 332 -11.78 -7.26 -56.72
N SER A 333 -12.32 -8.42 -56.37
CA SER A 333 -13.68 -8.53 -55.84
C SER A 333 -13.81 -7.97 -54.42
N CYS A 334 -12.69 -7.89 -53.69
CA CYS A 334 -12.58 -7.37 -52.34
C CYS A 334 -11.09 -7.14 -52.02
N ASP A 335 -10.77 -6.16 -51.18
CA ASP A 335 -9.40 -5.79 -50.83
C ASP A 335 -9.02 -6.08 -49.37
N MET A 336 -9.94 -6.58 -48.55
CA MET A 336 -9.71 -6.90 -47.13
C MET A 336 -10.07 -8.34 -46.73
N CYS A 337 -10.25 -9.23 -47.70
CA CYS A 337 -10.59 -10.65 -47.48
C CYS A 337 -9.39 -11.55 -47.71
N SER A 338 -9.48 -12.77 -47.18
CA SER A 338 -8.46 -13.81 -47.33
C SER A 338 -8.32 -14.33 -48.76
N ASP A 339 -9.38 -14.25 -49.55
CA ASP A 339 -9.54 -14.94 -50.83
C ASP A 339 -10.24 -14.08 -51.90
N PRO A 340 -9.68 -12.95 -52.31
CA PRO A 340 -10.29 -12.13 -53.36
C PRO A 340 -10.17 -12.79 -54.74
N GLY A 341 -11.22 -12.65 -55.55
CA GLY A 341 -11.16 -12.90 -56.99
C GLY A 341 -10.55 -11.69 -57.70
N ALA A 342 -9.73 -11.93 -58.73
CA ALA A 342 -9.11 -10.89 -59.54
C ALA A 342 -9.50 -11.04 -61.01
N VAL A 343 -9.88 -9.93 -61.67
CA VAL A 343 -10.19 -9.87 -63.11
C VAL A 343 -9.29 -8.82 -63.74
N ILE A 344 -8.28 -9.28 -64.48
CA ILE A 344 -7.23 -8.41 -65.01
C ILE A 344 -7.50 -8.01 -66.46
N THR A 345 -7.12 -6.79 -66.83
CA THR A 345 -7.23 -6.29 -68.22
C THR A 345 -5.88 -6.13 -68.92
N GLU A 346 -4.80 -6.19 -68.15
CA GLU A 346 -3.41 -6.25 -68.58
C GLU A 346 -2.62 -7.08 -67.56
N THR A 347 -1.34 -7.36 -67.81
CA THR A 347 -0.52 -8.09 -66.83
C THR A 347 -0.33 -7.21 -65.60
N THR A 348 -0.87 -7.63 -64.46
CA THR A 348 -0.94 -6.82 -63.23
C THR A 348 -0.13 -7.48 -62.11
N GLN A 349 0.65 -6.68 -61.38
CA GLN A 349 1.21 -7.09 -60.09
C GLN A 349 0.21 -6.73 -58.97
N ILE A 350 -0.11 -7.72 -58.15
CA ILE A 350 -0.94 -7.56 -56.95
C ILE A 350 -0.04 -7.75 -55.72
N ASP A 351 -0.09 -6.79 -54.81
CA ASP A 351 0.53 -6.85 -53.50
C ASP A 351 -0.52 -7.15 -52.43
N VAL A 352 -0.15 -7.91 -51.42
CA VAL A 352 -0.95 -8.11 -50.21
C VAL A 352 -0.13 -7.77 -48.98
N THR A 353 -0.69 -6.94 -48.10
CA THR A 353 -0.20 -6.72 -46.75
C THR A 353 -1.12 -7.43 -45.78
N VAL A 354 -0.56 -8.28 -44.92
CA VAL A 354 -1.30 -8.98 -43.87
C VAL A 354 -0.82 -8.57 -42.49
N THR A 355 -1.73 -8.43 -41.54
CA THR A 355 -1.42 -8.15 -40.13
C THR A 355 -1.64 -9.41 -39.30
N SER A 356 -0.62 -9.82 -38.54
CA SER A 356 -0.70 -10.92 -37.58
C SER A 356 -1.47 -10.53 -36.32
N ASP A 357 -1.91 -11.50 -35.53
CA ASP A 357 -2.52 -11.30 -34.20
C ASP A 357 -1.65 -10.50 -33.22
N ASN A 358 -0.33 -10.52 -33.41
CA ASN A 358 0.64 -9.75 -32.64
C ASN A 358 0.89 -8.32 -33.21
N GLY A 359 0.15 -7.91 -34.24
CA GLY A 359 0.24 -6.58 -34.84
C GLY A 359 1.34 -6.41 -35.89
N CYS A 360 2.15 -7.43 -36.16
CA CYS A 360 3.18 -7.38 -37.20
C CYS A 360 2.61 -7.42 -38.60
N THR A 361 3.13 -6.59 -39.50
CA THR A 361 2.71 -6.51 -40.90
C THR A 361 3.73 -7.15 -41.84
N PHE A 362 3.23 -7.87 -42.84
CA PHE A 362 4.03 -8.56 -43.84
C PHE A 362 3.47 -8.31 -45.24
N THR A 363 4.34 -8.03 -46.22
CA THR A 363 3.94 -7.74 -47.61
C THR A 363 4.56 -8.71 -48.59
N GLU A 364 3.76 -9.22 -49.52
CA GLU A 364 4.19 -10.12 -50.60
C GLU A 364 3.44 -9.81 -51.90
N SER A 365 4.04 -10.16 -53.03
CA SER A 365 3.54 -9.81 -54.35
C SER A 365 3.32 -11.05 -55.23
N VAL A 366 2.32 -10.98 -56.11
CA VAL A 366 2.09 -11.96 -57.18
C VAL A 366 1.84 -11.24 -58.50
N ILE A 367 2.40 -11.76 -59.59
CA ILE A 367 2.17 -11.25 -60.95
C ILE A 367 1.11 -12.13 -61.62
N LEU A 368 0.02 -11.51 -62.08
CA LEU A 368 -1.04 -12.15 -62.84
C LEU A 368 -0.84 -11.88 -64.32
N GLU A 369 -0.60 -12.93 -65.11
CA GLU A 369 -0.31 -12.78 -66.54
C GLU A 369 -1.60 -12.63 -67.36
N TYR A 370 -1.67 -11.58 -68.18
CA TYR A 370 -2.78 -11.38 -69.11
C TYR A 370 -2.53 -12.12 -70.42
N THR A 371 -3.52 -12.88 -70.87
CA THR A 371 -3.53 -13.56 -72.16
C THR A 371 -4.57 -12.92 -73.08
N THR A 372 -4.14 -12.46 -74.26
CA THR A 372 -5.05 -11.95 -75.29
C THR A 372 -5.95 -13.08 -75.78
N PRO A 373 -7.29 -12.89 -75.77
CA PRO A 373 -8.20 -13.89 -76.35
C PRO A 373 -7.89 -14.10 -77.84
N PRO A 374 -7.94 -15.35 -78.35
CA PRO A 374 -7.70 -15.62 -79.76
C PRO A 374 -8.75 -14.92 -80.63
N VAL A 375 -8.29 -14.19 -81.65
CA VAL A 375 -9.16 -13.65 -82.70
C VAL A 375 -9.52 -14.81 -83.63
N ILE A 376 -10.74 -15.34 -83.54
CA ILE A 376 -11.24 -16.33 -84.48
C ILE A 376 -11.81 -15.58 -85.69
N THR A 377 -11.05 -15.47 -86.79
CA THR A 377 -11.63 -15.14 -88.09
C THR A 377 -12.49 -16.31 -88.53
N LYS A 378 -13.82 -16.20 -88.39
CA LYS A 378 -14.78 -17.27 -88.72
C LYS A 378 -14.79 -17.64 -90.21
N HIS A 379 -14.40 -16.72 -91.11
CA HIS A 379 -14.52 -16.86 -92.56
C HIS A 379 -13.37 -16.18 -93.32
N PHE A 380 -13.05 -16.68 -94.51
CA PHE A 380 -12.14 -16.06 -95.48
C PHE A 380 -12.88 -15.82 -96.81
N LEU A 381 -12.76 -14.60 -97.32
CA LEU A 381 -13.28 -14.17 -98.61
C LEU A 381 -12.15 -13.48 -99.37
N ALA A 382 -11.92 -13.90 -100.62
CA ALA A 382 -10.92 -13.28 -101.46
C ALA A 382 -11.32 -11.82 -101.76
N ASN A 383 -10.41 -10.87 -101.53
CA ASN A 383 -10.63 -9.47 -101.90
C ASN A 383 -10.50 -9.22 -103.42
N SER A 384 -9.92 -10.18 -104.16
CA SER A 384 -9.84 -10.14 -105.62
C SER A 384 -9.83 -11.52 -106.27
N ILE A 385 -10.31 -11.57 -107.52
CA ILE A 385 -10.18 -12.71 -108.42
C ILE A 385 -9.51 -12.27 -109.73
N ASP A 386 -8.66 -13.11 -110.30
CA ASP A 386 -7.96 -12.89 -111.57
C ASP A 386 -8.43 -13.88 -112.63
N LEU A 387 -9.22 -13.40 -113.60
CA LEU A 387 -9.81 -14.24 -114.63
C LEU A 387 -8.80 -14.66 -115.72
N ALA A 388 -7.54 -14.23 -115.67
CA ALA A 388 -6.48 -14.63 -116.59
C ALA A 388 -5.62 -15.79 -116.07
N ASN A 389 -5.51 -15.95 -114.74
CA ASN A 389 -4.56 -16.87 -114.11
C ASN A 389 -5.26 -17.75 -113.04
N PRO A 390 -5.71 -18.96 -113.38
CA PRO A 390 -6.08 -19.97 -112.39
C PRO A 390 -4.90 -20.22 -111.43
N PRO A 391 -5.13 -20.46 -110.12
CA PRO A 391 -6.38 -20.94 -109.53
C PRO A 391 -7.23 -19.89 -108.78
N ASN A 392 -6.91 -18.59 -108.82
CA ASN A 392 -7.65 -17.54 -108.09
C ASN A 392 -8.69 -16.84 -108.98
N ASP A 393 -9.43 -17.61 -109.77
CA ASP A 393 -10.44 -17.12 -110.72
C ASP A 393 -11.89 -17.29 -110.24
N ILE A 394 -12.09 -17.83 -109.04
CA ILE A 394 -13.40 -18.08 -108.43
C ILE A 394 -13.51 -17.41 -107.06
N PHE A 395 -14.58 -16.64 -106.85
CA PHE A 395 -14.94 -16.06 -105.56
C PHE A 395 -15.97 -16.94 -104.84
N PHE A 396 -15.60 -17.48 -103.68
CA PHE A 396 -16.45 -18.33 -102.83
C PHE A 396 -16.09 -18.16 -101.36
N VAL A 397 -17.00 -18.58 -100.47
CA VAL A 397 -16.81 -18.52 -99.01
C VAL A 397 -15.90 -19.66 -98.57
N GLN A 398 -14.88 -19.34 -97.76
CA GLN A 398 -14.06 -20.32 -97.07
C GLN A 398 -14.21 -20.19 -95.55
N THR A 399 -14.25 -21.29 -94.81
CA THR A 399 -14.38 -21.30 -93.35
C THR A 399 -13.80 -22.57 -92.74
N ASN A 400 -13.46 -22.52 -91.46
CA ASN A 400 -13.12 -23.71 -90.67
C ASN A 400 -14.37 -24.45 -90.14
N ASP A 401 -15.57 -23.90 -90.33
CA ASP A 401 -16.84 -24.56 -90.00
C ASP A 401 -17.37 -25.34 -91.22
N ASP A 402 -16.93 -26.59 -91.39
CA ASP A 402 -17.32 -27.46 -92.52
C ASP A 402 -18.84 -27.76 -92.56
N ASN A 403 -19.57 -27.51 -91.48
CA ASN A 403 -21.01 -27.73 -91.38
C ASN A 403 -21.83 -26.43 -91.48
N ALA A 404 -21.18 -25.28 -91.70
CA ALA A 404 -21.88 -24.04 -92.00
C ALA A 404 -22.55 -24.12 -93.38
N MET A 405 -23.52 -23.22 -93.62
CA MET A 405 -24.24 -23.12 -94.90
C MET A 405 -24.25 -21.68 -95.38
N VAL A 406 -23.93 -21.48 -96.67
CA VAL A 406 -24.16 -20.20 -97.35
C VAL A 406 -25.65 -20.16 -97.73
N MET A 407 -26.45 -19.48 -96.91
CA MET A 407 -27.89 -19.33 -97.14
C MET A 407 -28.16 -18.56 -98.43
N GLU A 408 -27.43 -17.47 -98.63
CA GLU A 408 -27.52 -16.61 -99.81
C GLU A 408 -26.16 -15.95 -100.07
N MET A 409 -25.66 -15.98 -101.31
CA MET A 409 -24.54 -15.17 -101.76
C MET A 409 -24.95 -14.42 -103.03
N MET A 410 -24.90 -13.10 -102.98
CA MET A 410 -25.33 -12.21 -104.06
C MET A 410 -24.23 -11.21 -104.38
N ILE A 411 -23.93 -11.04 -105.67
CA ILE A 411 -22.89 -10.13 -106.15
C ILE A 411 -23.52 -9.13 -107.11
N PHE A 412 -23.16 -7.86 -106.96
CA PHE A 412 -23.68 -6.73 -107.71
C PHE A 412 -22.56 -5.94 -108.36
N ASP A 413 -22.86 -5.33 -109.51
CA ASP A 413 -22.02 -4.27 -110.06
C ASP A 413 -22.13 -2.97 -109.24
N ARG A 414 -21.31 -1.96 -109.59
CA ARG A 414 -21.30 -0.65 -108.89
C ARG A 414 -22.59 0.14 -109.01
N TRP A 415 -23.50 -0.26 -109.90
CA TRP A 415 -24.78 0.39 -110.12
C TRP A 415 -25.94 -0.38 -109.45
N GLY A 416 -25.64 -1.46 -108.74
CA GLY A 416 -26.62 -2.27 -108.02
C GLY A 416 -27.28 -3.36 -108.86
N ASN A 417 -26.83 -3.63 -110.07
CA ASN A 417 -27.36 -4.74 -110.87
C ASN A 417 -26.75 -6.05 -110.39
N LYS A 418 -27.59 -7.06 -110.15
CA LYS A 418 -27.15 -8.42 -109.80
C LYS A 418 -26.33 -9.02 -110.96
N VAL A 419 -25.10 -9.42 -110.67
CA VAL A 419 -24.20 -10.12 -111.62
C VAL A 419 -24.13 -11.62 -111.37
N PHE A 420 -24.32 -12.05 -110.11
CA PHE A 420 -24.30 -13.45 -109.70
C PHE A 420 -25.17 -13.65 -108.46
N GLY A 421 -25.70 -14.85 -108.28
CA GLY A 421 -26.17 -15.26 -106.96
C GLY A 421 -26.49 -16.75 -106.85
N VAL A 422 -26.29 -17.28 -105.65
CA VAL A 422 -26.53 -18.68 -105.26
C VAL A 422 -27.18 -18.73 -103.88
N GLU A 423 -27.91 -19.80 -103.59
CA GLU A 423 -28.62 -20.00 -102.33
C GLU A 423 -28.42 -21.44 -101.84
N ASN A 424 -28.36 -21.63 -100.53
CA ASN A 424 -28.25 -22.92 -99.86
C ASN A 424 -27.09 -23.79 -100.38
N VAL A 425 -25.90 -23.21 -100.47
CA VAL A 425 -24.69 -23.91 -100.95
C VAL A 425 -23.70 -24.16 -99.81
N PRO A 426 -22.91 -25.24 -99.85
CA PRO A 426 -21.86 -25.45 -98.85
C PRO A 426 -20.76 -24.40 -99.02
N PRO A 427 -20.15 -23.92 -97.91
CA PRO A 427 -18.89 -23.20 -97.99
C PRO A 427 -17.76 -24.15 -98.38
N ASN A 428 -16.56 -23.63 -98.65
CA ASN A 428 -15.38 -24.39 -99.08
C ASN A 428 -15.52 -25.12 -100.43
N ASP A 429 -16.62 -24.95 -101.17
CA ASP A 429 -16.82 -25.51 -102.51
C ASP A 429 -16.67 -24.42 -103.58
N ALA A 430 -15.58 -24.48 -104.35
CA ALA A 430 -15.33 -23.53 -105.43
C ALA A 430 -16.27 -23.75 -106.64
N SER A 431 -16.86 -24.94 -106.82
CA SER A 431 -17.70 -25.23 -107.99
C SER A 431 -19.02 -24.45 -108.00
N VAL A 432 -19.45 -23.98 -106.83
CA VAL A 432 -20.65 -23.15 -106.62
C VAL A 432 -20.32 -21.65 -106.47
N GLY A 433 -19.04 -21.30 -106.57
CA GLY A 433 -18.55 -19.92 -106.48
C GLY A 433 -18.79 -19.12 -107.77
N TRP A 434 -18.47 -17.83 -107.70
CA TRP A 434 -18.56 -16.94 -108.86
C TRP A 434 -17.26 -16.91 -109.65
N ASP A 435 -17.29 -17.37 -110.89
CA ASP A 435 -16.16 -17.41 -111.84
C ASP A 435 -15.94 -16.10 -112.62
N GLY A 436 -16.53 -15.00 -112.15
CA GLY A 436 -16.45 -13.69 -112.81
C GLY A 436 -17.24 -13.59 -114.12
N ARG A 437 -18.25 -14.43 -114.35
CA ARG A 437 -19.16 -14.33 -115.52
C ARG A 437 -20.56 -13.83 -115.15
N MET A 438 -21.21 -13.20 -116.13
CA MET A 438 -22.63 -12.85 -116.14
C MET A 438 -23.18 -13.20 -117.53
N ASN A 439 -24.18 -14.09 -117.60
CA ASN A 439 -24.73 -14.61 -118.86
C ASN A 439 -23.65 -15.16 -119.81
N ASP A 440 -22.80 -16.07 -119.31
CA ASP A 440 -21.66 -16.72 -119.99
C ASP A 440 -20.53 -15.80 -120.47
N ARG A 441 -20.65 -14.49 -120.30
CA ARG A 441 -19.62 -13.51 -120.63
C ARG A 441 -18.89 -13.12 -119.37
N LYS A 442 -17.56 -13.01 -119.42
CA LYS A 442 -16.80 -12.42 -118.32
C LYS A 442 -17.39 -11.03 -118.01
N VAL A 443 -17.32 -10.59 -116.75
CA VAL A 443 -17.69 -9.21 -116.31
C VAL A 443 -16.50 -8.26 -116.35
N ASN A 444 -16.71 -6.97 -116.61
CA ASN A 444 -15.61 -6.02 -116.81
C ASN A 444 -14.66 -5.98 -115.61
N GLN A 445 -13.38 -5.66 -115.85
CA GLN A 445 -12.45 -5.37 -114.76
C GLN A 445 -13.03 -4.24 -113.90
N GLY A 446 -13.06 -4.44 -112.59
CA GLY A 446 -13.71 -3.50 -111.69
C GLY A 446 -13.96 -4.07 -110.30
N VAL A 447 -14.60 -3.26 -109.46
CA VAL A 447 -14.98 -3.65 -108.09
C VAL A 447 -16.47 -4.00 -108.09
N TYR A 448 -16.80 -5.16 -107.55
CA TYR A 448 -18.15 -5.68 -107.37
C TYR A 448 -18.46 -5.77 -105.89
N VAL A 449 -19.72 -5.57 -105.51
CA VAL A 449 -20.16 -5.59 -104.12
C VAL A 449 -20.85 -6.92 -103.86
N TYR A 450 -20.55 -7.56 -102.73
CA TYR A 450 -21.25 -8.79 -102.33
C TYR A 450 -22.02 -8.59 -101.02
N THR A 451 -23.09 -9.36 -100.87
CA THR A 451 -23.73 -9.67 -99.60
C THR A 451 -23.85 -11.18 -99.49
N ILE A 452 -23.48 -11.72 -98.33
CA ILE A 452 -23.50 -13.15 -98.06
C ILE A 452 -24.14 -13.37 -96.69
N ILE A 453 -25.14 -14.25 -96.63
CA ILE A 453 -25.77 -14.69 -95.38
C ILE A 453 -25.27 -16.11 -95.12
N MET A 454 -24.60 -16.28 -93.98
CA MET A 454 -24.07 -17.55 -93.50
C MET A 454 -24.89 -18.03 -92.30
N LEU A 455 -25.11 -19.34 -92.22
CA LEU A 455 -25.61 -20.00 -91.01
C LEU A 455 -24.51 -20.94 -90.51
N SER A 456 -23.97 -20.68 -89.32
CA SER A 456 -22.96 -21.55 -88.71
C SER A 456 -23.56 -22.88 -88.25
N SER A 457 -22.71 -23.88 -88.01
CA SER A 457 -23.11 -25.15 -87.41
C SER A 457 -23.70 -25.00 -85.99
N SER A 458 -23.40 -23.90 -85.30
CA SER A 458 -24.00 -23.54 -84.01
C SER A 458 -25.36 -22.85 -84.12
N GLY A 459 -25.86 -22.62 -85.35
CA GLY A 459 -27.14 -21.95 -85.61
C GLY A 459 -27.10 -20.42 -85.54
N GLU A 460 -25.91 -19.82 -85.57
CA GLU A 460 -25.73 -18.37 -85.60
C GLU A 460 -25.77 -17.87 -87.05
N GLU A 461 -26.58 -16.85 -87.33
CA GLU A 461 -26.61 -16.19 -88.63
C GLU A 461 -25.60 -15.05 -88.68
N GLU A 462 -24.76 -15.00 -89.73
CA GLU A 462 -23.77 -13.95 -89.96
C GLU A 462 -23.96 -13.33 -91.35
N ILE A 463 -23.99 -11.99 -91.41
CA ILE A 463 -24.11 -11.25 -92.67
C ILE A 463 -22.76 -10.64 -93.01
N LEU A 464 -22.18 -11.07 -94.13
CA LEU A 464 -20.93 -10.56 -94.67
C LEU A 464 -21.23 -9.62 -95.83
N VAL A 465 -20.79 -8.37 -95.73
CA VAL A 465 -20.91 -7.37 -96.80
C VAL A 465 -19.52 -6.84 -97.12
N GLY A 466 -19.21 -6.74 -98.40
CA GLY A 466 -17.91 -6.25 -98.82
C GLY A 466 -17.81 -6.07 -100.32
N ASN A 467 -16.59 -6.04 -100.81
CA ASN A 467 -16.33 -5.94 -102.23
C ASN A 467 -15.24 -6.92 -102.67
N VAL A 468 -15.32 -7.31 -103.94
CA VAL A 468 -14.34 -8.14 -104.62
C VAL A 468 -13.89 -7.42 -105.90
N THR A 469 -12.58 -7.35 -106.11
CA THR A 469 -11.99 -6.75 -107.31
C THR A 469 -11.73 -7.83 -108.36
N VAL A 470 -12.29 -7.66 -109.55
CA VAL A 470 -12.06 -8.56 -110.69
C VAL A 470 -10.95 -8.01 -111.56
N PHE A 471 -9.89 -8.81 -111.77
CA PHE A 471 -8.82 -8.63 -112.75
C PHE A 471 -9.05 -9.56 -113.95
N ARG A 472 -8.48 -9.21 -115.11
CA ARG A 472 -8.73 -9.89 -116.39
C ARG A 472 -7.51 -9.95 -117.28
#